data_AF-A0A7C5WZL6-F1
#
_entry.id   AF-A0A7C5WZL6-F1
#
_cell.length_a   1.000
_cell.length_b   1.000
_cell.length_c   1.000
_cell.angle_alpha   90.00
_cell.angle_beta   90.00
_cell.angle_gamma   90.00
#
_symmetry.space_group_name_H-M   'P 1'
#
loop_
_entity.id
_entity.type
_entity.pdbx_description
1 polymer ?
#
loop_
_entity_poly.entity_id
_entity_poly.type
_entity_poly.pdbx_seq_one_letter_code
_entity_poly.pdbx_strand_id
1 'polypeptide(L)'
;MARVKLDGAINVEFEVKYGLNEDLVIKVHEVPVGGSKRVLIGEGDITHVSDKTLSFIGDRIESILKKDKSLVALDGFGKFVEYCNPLKEVEGSKEFHKAMYQTELGTLIMRAYLWNKAEALEEVLQRNLFPLSASGMKEFKAWKKVKEKAKELGWPMSTVKKVEHLI
;
A
#
# COMPACT_ATOMS: atom_id res chain seq x y z
N MET A 1 23.68 9.65 2.59
CA MET A 1 22.77 8.95 1.65
C MET A 1 21.47 8.76 2.39
N ALA A 2 20.34 9.07 1.74
CA ALA A 2 19.04 8.87 2.35
C ALA A 2 18.71 7.38 2.45
N ARG A 3 17.93 7.02 3.47
CA ARG A 3 17.56 5.64 3.76
C ARG A 3 16.05 5.47 3.80
N VAL A 4 15.59 4.26 3.55
CA VAL A 4 14.22 3.85 3.81
C VAL A 4 14.23 2.95 5.03
N LYS A 5 13.45 3.32 6.05
CA LYS A 5 13.27 2.55 7.28
C LYS A 5 11.82 2.07 7.37
N LEU A 6 11.64 0.76 7.46
CA LEU A 6 10.39 0.13 7.84
C LEU A 6 10.43 -0.10 9.35
N ASP A 7 9.46 0.43 10.09
CA ASP A 7 9.45 0.42 11.56
C ASP A 7 8.12 -0.12 12.11
N GLY A 8 8.15 -1.09 13.03
CA GLY A 8 6.96 -1.69 13.62
C GLY A 8 6.91 -3.21 13.47
N ALA A 9 5.88 -3.73 12.79
CA ALA A 9 5.66 -5.17 12.61
C ALA A 9 6.84 -5.87 11.91
N ILE A 10 7.61 -5.12 11.12
CA ILE A 10 8.91 -5.51 10.60
C ILE A 10 9.89 -4.35 10.78
N ASN A 11 11.16 -4.68 10.97
CA ASN A 11 12.23 -3.70 11.14
C ASN A 11 13.30 -3.95 10.07
N VAL A 12 13.27 -3.13 9.02
CA VAL A 12 14.15 -3.26 7.85
C VAL A 12 14.64 -1.87 7.47
N GLU A 13 15.91 -1.75 7.12
CA GLU A 13 16.51 -0.50 6.66
C GLU A 13 17.38 -0.75 5.42
N PHE A 14 17.28 0.12 4.43
CA PHE A 14 18.17 0.08 3.27
C PHE A 14 18.42 1.48 2.68
N GLU A 15 19.57 1.65 2.04
CA GLU A 15 19.96 2.91 1.43
C GLU A 15 19.34 3.12 0.05
N VAL A 16 18.98 4.37 -0.25
CA VAL A 16 18.53 4.82 -1.57
C VAL A 16 19.51 5.85 -2.10
N LYS A 17 20.23 5.49 -3.16
CA LYS A 17 21.32 6.33 -3.71
C LYS A 17 20.82 7.56 -4.48
N TYR A 18 19.62 7.51 -5.06
CA TYR A 18 19.13 8.54 -5.97
C TYR A 18 17.65 8.87 -5.74
N GLY A 19 17.32 10.16 -5.86
CA GLY A 19 15.94 10.65 -5.87
C GLY A 19 15.23 10.63 -4.51
N LEU A 20 16.00 10.52 -3.42
CA LEU A 20 15.54 10.70 -2.05
C LEU A 20 16.56 11.61 -1.33
N ASN A 21 16.09 12.71 -0.76
CA ASN A 21 16.94 13.74 -0.14
C ASN A 21 17.02 13.59 1.39
N GLU A 22 16.05 12.93 1.99
CA GLU A 22 15.90 12.73 3.43
C GLU A 22 15.46 11.30 3.72
N ASP A 23 15.67 10.84 4.95
CA ASP A 23 15.27 9.48 5.32
C ASP A 23 13.75 9.33 5.27
N LEU A 24 13.29 8.28 4.60
CA LEU A 24 11.88 7.92 4.52
C LEU A 24 11.58 6.87 5.59
N VAL A 25 10.75 7.23 6.56
CA VAL A 25 10.26 6.30 7.57
C VAL A 25 8.84 5.86 7.21
N ILE A 26 8.63 4.56 7.05
CA ILE A 26 7.33 3.93 6.86
C ILE A 26 7.04 3.11 8.10
N LYS A 27 6.02 3.51 8.86
CA LYS A 27 5.51 2.71 9.96
C LYS A 27 4.75 1.52 9.37
N VAL A 28 5.01 0.33 9.87
CA VAL A 28 4.44 -0.91 9.35
C VAL A 28 3.54 -1.56 10.39
N HIS A 29 2.29 -1.75 9.99
CA HIS A 29 1.28 -2.50 10.72
C HIS A 29 1.13 -3.88 10.10
N GLU A 30 0.72 -4.85 10.92
CA GLU A 30 0.34 -6.18 10.44
C GLU A 30 -1.15 -6.41 10.62
N VAL A 31 -1.74 -7.13 9.66
CA VAL A 31 -3.09 -7.67 9.76
C VAL A 31 -3.00 -9.19 9.60
N PRO A 32 -3.37 -9.99 10.61
CA PRO A 32 -3.36 -11.44 10.50
C PRO A 32 -4.44 -11.90 9.50
N VAL A 33 -4.09 -12.84 8.63
CA VAL A 33 -5.01 -13.40 7.62
C VAL A 33 -5.22 -14.91 7.75
N GLY A 34 -4.76 -15.52 8.85
CA GLY A 34 -4.98 -16.93 9.18
C GLY A 34 -3.82 -17.84 8.77
N GLY A 35 -3.75 -19.06 9.34
CA GLY A 35 -2.71 -20.03 9.00
C GLY A 35 -1.29 -19.51 9.18
N SER A 36 -1.03 -18.71 10.22
CA SER A 36 0.21 -17.93 10.47
C SER A 36 0.57 -16.87 9.41
N LYS A 37 -0.32 -16.63 8.42
CA LYS A 37 -0.12 -15.62 7.40
C LYS A 37 -0.55 -14.24 7.89
N ARG A 38 0.13 -13.21 7.40
CA ARG A 38 -0.18 -11.80 7.68
C ARG A 38 0.08 -10.93 6.46
N VAL A 39 -0.64 -9.82 6.38
CA VAL A 39 -0.47 -8.74 5.41
C VAL A 39 0.13 -7.54 6.10
N LEU A 40 1.01 -6.83 5.41
CA LEU A 40 1.64 -5.62 5.92
C LEU A 40 1.01 -4.37 5.30
N ILE A 41 0.68 -3.40 6.16
CA ILE A 41 0.13 -2.10 5.78
C ILE A 41 1.14 -1.03 6.20
N GLY A 42 1.61 -0.25 5.24
CA GLY A 42 2.46 0.90 5.48
C GLY A 42 1.65 2.13 5.89
N GLU A 43 2.24 2.96 6.73
CA GLU A 43 1.77 4.27 7.13
C GLU A 43 2.92 5.28 6.99
N GLY A 44 2.72 6.33 6.20
CA GLY A 44 3.72 7.38 6.02
C GLY A 44 3.49 8.22 4.78
N ASP A 45 4.03 9.44 4.75
CA ASP A 45 3.91 10.28 3.57
C ASP A 45 4.95 9.91 2.50
N ILE A 46 4.47 9.36 1.39
CA ILE A 46 5.29 8.99 0.21
C ILE A 46 5.01 9.89 -1.00
N THR A 47 4.23 10.97 -0.84
CA THR A 47 3.77 11.79 -1.97
C THR A 47 4.89 12.60 -2.63
N HIS A 48 5.89 13.01 -1.85
CA HIS A 48 7.06 13.77 -2.30
C HIS A 48 8.09 12.92 -3.06
N VAL A 49 8.08 11.60 -2.89
CA VAL A 49 9.04 10.67 -3.53
C VAL A 49 8.73 10.55 -5.01
N SER A 50 9.69 10.72 -5.93
CA SER A 50 9.42 10.59 -7.38
C SER A 50 8.86 9.21 -7.77
N ASP A 51 8.06 9.10 -8.85
CA ASP A 51 7.48 7.80 -9.25
C ASP A 51 8.55 6.74 -9.55
N LYS A 52 9.68 7.15 -10.16
CA LYS A 52 10.82 6.26 -10.43
C LYS A 52 11.49 5.78 -9.15
N THR A 53 11.71 6.68 -8.19
CA THR A 53 12.30 6.33 -6.89
C THR A 53 11.35 5.44 -6.09
N LEU A 54 10.05 5.75 -6.10
CA LEU A 54 9.04 4.96 -5.40
C LEU A 54 8.95 3.54 -5.97
N SER A 55 9.04 3.38 -7.29
CA SER A 55 9.10 2.05 -7.92
C SER A 55 10.32 1.26 -7.42
N PHE A 56 11.50 1.88 -7.40
CA PHE A 56 12.70 1.23 -6.86
C PHE A 56 12.54 0.83 -5.39
N ILE A 57 11.97 1.71 -4.56
CA ILE A 57 11.71 1.45 -3.14
C ILE A 57 10.75 0.26 -3.01
N GLY A 58 9.64 0.27 -3.74
CA GLY A 58 8.65 -0.81 -3.76
C GLY A 58 9.28 -2.15 -4.14
N ASP A 59 9.99 -2.22 -5.27
CA ASP A 59 10.67 -3.44 -5.73
C ASP A 59 11.68 -3.96 -4.70
N ARG A 60 12.39 -3.03 -4.04
CA ARG A 60 13.37 -3.39 -3.02
C ARG A 60 12.70 -3.94 -1.77
N ILE A 61 11.61 -3.33 -1.31
CA ILE A 61 10.79 -3.83 -0.20
C ILE A 61 10.29 -5.24 -0.54
N GLU A 62 9.64 -5.44 -1.69
CA GLU A 62 9.12 -6.76 -2.06
C GLU A 62 10.22 -7.83 -2.12
N SER A 63 11.39 -7.49 -2.67
CA SER A 63 12.53 -8.40 -2.76
C SER A 63 13.10 -8.81 -1.40
N ILE A 64 12.98 -7.95 -0.38
CA ILE A 64 13.32 -8.27 1.00
C ILE A 64 12.24 -9.16 1.61
N LEU A 65 10.97 -8.79 1.46
CA LEU A 65 9.82 -9.45 2.09
C LEU A 65 9.51 -10.83 1.51
N LYS A 66 9.82 -11.11 0.24
CA LYS A 66 9.56 -12.43 -0.40
C LYS A 66 10.21 -13.62 0.31
N LYS A 67 11.22 -13.37 1.14
CA LYS A 67 11.92 -14.40 1.92
C LYS A 67 11.07 -14.91 3.09
N ASP A 68 10.18 -14.07 3.63
CA ASP A 68 9.30 -14.44 4.72
C ASP A 68 8.03 -15.11 4.18
N LYS A 69 7.95 -16.43 4.36
CA LYS A 69 6.80 -17.22 3.92
C LYS A 69 5.55 -16.99 4.76
N SER A 70 5.62 -16.29 5.89
CA SER A 70 4.43 -15.86 6.64
C SER A 70 3.74 -14.65 6.00
N LEU A 71 4.40 -13.95 5.07
CA LEU A 71 3.83 -12.75 4.46
C LEU A 71 3.06 -13.07 3.18
N VAL A 72 1.96 -12.34 3.01
CA VAL A 72 1.18 -12.27 1.77
C VAL A 72 1.10 -10.80 1.37
N ALA A 73 1.36 -10.50 0.10
CA ALA A 73 1.24 -9.14 -0.41
C ALA A 73 -0.22 -8.83 -0.72
N LEU A 74 -0.65 -7.60 -0.46
CA LEU A 74 -1.91 -7.05 -0.93
C LEU A 74 -1.59 -6.01 -2.00
N ASP A 75 -2.13 -6.15 -3.20
CA ASP A 75 -1.86 -5.25 -4.32
C ASP A 75 -2.71 -3.95 -4.26
N GLY A 76 -2.49 -3.05 -5.23
CA GLY A 76 -3.27 -1.81 -5.38
C GLY A 76 -4.76 -2.01 -5.69
N PHE A 77 -5.19 -3.23 -5.97
CA PHE A 77 -6.59 -3.59 -6.26
C PHE A 77 -7.23 -4.40 -5.12
N GLY A 78 -6.52 -4.58 -4.01
CA GLY A 78 -7.00 -5.35 -2.85
C GLY A 78 -6.98 -6.86 -3.07
N LYS A 79 -6.16 -7.38 -3.99
CA LYS A 79 -5.95 -8.81 -4.20
C LYS A 79 -4.72 -9.32 -3.47
N PHE A 80 -4.79 -10.56 -3.00
CA PHE A 80 -3.68 -11.22 -2.31
C PHE A 80 -2.77 -11.93 -3.29
N VAL A 81 -1.51 -11.53 -3.35
CA VAL A 81 -0.50 -12.04 -4.28
C VAL A 81 0.79 -12.42 -3.56
N GLU A 82 1.64 -13.18 -4.23
CA GLU A 82 3.01 -13.40 -3.74
C GLU A 82 3.87 -12.15 -3.98
N TYR A 83 4.71 -11.79 -3.00
CA TYR A 83 5.72 -10.74 -3.18
C TYR A 83 6.63 -11.04 -4.39
N CYS A 84 6.90 -10.02 -5.21
CA CYS A 84 7.59 -10.13 -6.50
C CYS A 84 6.89 -10.97 -7.58
N ASN A 85 5.66 -11.44 -7.35
CA ASN A 85 4.89 -12.17 -8.37
C ASN A 85 3.41 -11.73 -8.35
N PRO A 86 3.13 -10.51 -8.85
CA PRO A 86 1.78 -9.92 -8.81
C PRO A 86 0.74 -10.67 -9.66
N LEU A 87 1.17 -11.59 -10.53
CA LEU A 87 0.27 -12.41 -11.35
C LEU A 87 -0.17 -13.70 -10.64
N LYS A 88 0.47 -14.05 -9.53
CA LYS A 88 0.17 -15.27 -8.78
C LYS A 88 -0.63 -14.92 -7.54
N GLU A 89 -1.94 -15.08 -7.65
CA GLU A 89 -2.84 -15.00 -6.51
C GLU A 89 -2.53 -16.12 -5.51
N VAL A 90 -2.60 -15.81 -4.23
CA VAL A 90 -2.36 -16.81 -3.17
C VAL A 90 -3.60 -17.66 -2.96
N GLU A 91 -3.40 -18.96 -2.80
CA GLU A 91 -4.49 -19.88 -2.41
C GLU A 91 -5.11 -19.46 -1.07
N GLY A 92 -6.44 -19.58 -0.95
CA GLY A 92 -7.17 -19.16 0.25
C GLY A 92 -7.52 -17.68 0.30
N SER A 93 -7.53 -16.97 -0.84
CA SER A 93 -7.84 -15.53 -0.90
C SER A 93 -9.23 -15.19 -0.32
N LYS A 94 -10.21 -16.10 -0.40
CA LYS A 94 -11.53 -15.92 0.23
C LYS A 94 -11.45 -15.89 1.76
N GLU A 95 -10.67 -16.78 2.35
CA GLU A 95 -10.43 -16.85 3.79
C GLU A 95 -9.66 -15.60 4.24
N PHE A 96 -8.69 -15.15 3.46
CA PHE A 96 -7.94 -13.93 3.75
C PHE A 96 -8.83 -12.69 3.71
N HIS A 97 -9.76 -12.59 2.75
CA HIS A 97 -10.76 -11.52 2.74
C HIS A 97 -11.56 -11.51 4.03
N LYS A 98 -12.08 -12.67 4.46
CA LYS A 98 -12.85 -12.77 5.73
C LYS A 98 -12.02 -12.33 6.92
N ALA A 99 -10.75 -12.77 6.99
CA ALA A 99 -9.85 -12.43 8.09
C ALA A 99 -9.52 -10.92 8.13
N MET A 100 -9.35 -10.26 6.98
CA MET A 100 -9.15 -8.81 6.94
C MET A 100 -10.32 -8.05 7.59
N TYR A 101 -11.56 -8.52 7.42
CA TYR A 101 -12.75 -7.89 8.05
C TYR A 101 -12.87 -8.13 9.56
N GLN A 102 -11.99 -8.93 10.16
CA GLN A 102 -11.98 -9.13 11.61
C GLN A 102 -11.21 -8.03 12.36
N THR A 103 -10.51 -7.16 11.65
CA THR A 103 -9.77 -6.03 12.23
C THR A 103 -10.26 -4.71 11.65
N GLU A 104 -10.18 -3.63 12.43
CA GLU A 104 -10.54 -2.29 11.95
C GLU A 104 -9.66 -1.85 10.78
N LEU A 105 -8.34 -2.01 10.91
CA LEU A 105 -7.37 -1.65 9.87
C LEU A 105 -7.59 -2.48 8.60
N GLY A 106 -7.75 -3.80 8.72
CA GLY A 106 -8.01 -4.66 7.58
C GLY A 106 -9.33 -4.32 6.87
N THR A 107 -10.39 -4.07 7.64
CA THR A 107 -11.69 -3.63 7.12
C THR A 107 -11.57 -2.32 6.33
N LEU A 108 -10.87 -1.34 6.90
CA LEU A 108 -10.63 -0.05 6.25
C LEU A 108 -9.91 -0.22 4.90
N ILE A 109 -8.80 -0.96 4.90
CA ILE A 109 -8.01 -1.23 3.69
C ILE A 109 -8.85 -1.95 2.64
N MET A 110 -9.57 -3.01 3.01
CA MET A 110 -10.40 -3.74 2.06
C MET A 110 -11.53 -2.89 1.48
N ARG A 111 -12.17 -2.05 2.30
CA ARG A 111 -13.22 -1.12 1.82
C ARG A 111 -12.66 -0.11 0.82
N ALA A 112 -11.45 0.41 1.05
CA ALA A 112 -10.81 1.37 0.15
C ALA A 112 -10.29 0.73 -1.14
N TYR A 113 -9.54 -0.37 -1.04
CA TYR A 113 -8.80 -0.97 -2.15
C TYR A 113 -9.65 -1.92 -3.00
N LEU A 114 -10.41 -2.83 -2.38
CA LEU A 114 -11.24 -3.81 -3.10
C LEU A 114 -12.62 -3.25 -3.45
N TRP A 115 -13.30 -2.62 -2.48
CA TRP A 115 -14.70 -2.19 -2.66
C TRP A 115 -14.88 -0.74 -3.11
N ASN A 116 -13.78 0.01 -3.23
CA ASN A 116 -13.80 1.40 -3.73
C ASN A 116 -14.75 2.31 -2.95
N LYS A 117 -14.88 2.10 -1.64
CA LYS A 117 -15.73 2.92 -0.77
C LYS A 117 -15.07 4.28 -0.55
N ALA A 118 -15.75 5.36 -0.92
CA ALA A 118 -15.19 6.72 -0.93
C ALA A 118 -14.80 7.18 0.47
N GLU A 119 -15.62 6.86 1.47
CA GLU A 119 -15.38 7.18 2.88
C GLU A 119 -14.14 6.47 3.43
N ALA A 120 -13.95 5.20 3.07
CA ALA A 120 -12.77 4.44 3.47
C ALA A 120 -11.51 4.94 2.75
N LEU A 121 -11.63 5.25 1.45
CA LEU A 121 -10.55 5.83 0.67
C LEU A 121 -10.11 7.17 1.24
N GLU A 122 -11.06 8.03 1.64
CA GLU A 122 -10.75 9.30 2.26
C GLU A 122 -9.95 9.11 3.56
N GLU A 123 -10.41 8.22 4.44
CA GLU A 123 -9.72 7.95 5.70
C GLU A 123 -8.31 7.36 5.46
N VAL A 124 -8.17 6.40 4.55
CA VAL A 124 -6.86 5.83 4.14
C VAL A 124 -5.91 6.93 3.68
N LEU A 125 -6.38 7.86 2.85
CA LEU A 125 -5.57 8.98 2.37
C LEU A 125 -5.29 10.01 3.46
N GLN A 126 -6.19 10.24 4.40
CA GLN A 126 -5.94 11.15 5.53
C GLN A 126 -4.88 10.57 6.47
N ARG A 127 -4.94 9.26 6.74
CA ARG A 127 -4.01 8.54 7.62
C ARG A 127 -2.71 8.10 6.94
N ASN A 128 -2.59 8.34 5.63
CA ASN A 128 -1.46 7.89 4.81
C ASN A 128 -1.21 6.37 4.86
N LEU A 129 -2.28 5.59 4.82
CA LEU A 129 -2.21 4.13 4.85
C LEU A 129 -2.15 3.54 3.44
N PHE A 130 -1.36 2.48 3.25
CA PHE A 130 -1.29 1.78 1.97
C PHE A 130 -0.83 0.32 2.13
N PRO A 131 -1.27 -0.61 1.27
CA PRO A 131 -0.68 -1.94 1.20
C PRO A 131 0.82 -1.85 0.95
N LEU A 132 1.63 -2.55 1.75
CA LEU A 132 3.08 -2.54 1.64
C LEU A 132 3.56 -3.47 0.51
N SER A 133 3.13 -3.15 -0.70
CA SER A 133 3.52 -3.75 -1.98
C SER A 133 3.86 -2.64 -2.98
N ALA A 134 4.65 -2.94 -4.01
CA ALA A 134 5.05 -1.95 -5.01
C ALA A 134 3.83 -1.34 -5.71
N SER A 135 2.83 -2.18 -6.05
CA SER A 135 1.58 -1.72 -6.64
C SER A 135 0.71 -0.94 -5.66
N GLY A 136 0.60 -1.38 -4.40
CA GLY A 136 -0.17 -0.69 -3.36
C GLY A 136 0.35 0.72 -3.06
N MET A 137 1.67 0.88 -2.98
CA MET A 137 2.34 2.17 -2.80
C MET A 137 2.12 3.10 -3.99
N LYS A 138 2.25 2.57 -5.21
CA LYS A 138 2.02 3.33 -6.45
C LYS A 138 0.58 3.83 -6.53
N GLU A 139 -0.37 2.95 -6.25
CA GLU A 139 -1.78 3.24 -6.30
C GLU A 139 -2.20 4.31 -5.28
N PHE A 140 -1.72 4.18 -4.05
CA PHE A 140 -1.92 5.21 -3.01
C PHE A 140 -1.44 6.59 -3.47
N LYS A 141 -0.23 6.65 -4.04
CA LYS A 141 0.33 7.92 -4.52
C LYS A 141 -0.49 8.50 -5.67
N ALA A 142 -1.00 7.66 -6.57
CA ALA A 142 -1.89 8.10 -7.64
C ALA A 142 -3.17 8.71 -7.06
N TRP A 143 -3.80 8.07 -6.07
CA TRP A 143 -5.00 8.61 -5.43
C TRP A 143 -4.77 9.91 -4.68
N LYS A 144 -3.61 10.09 -4.04
CA LYS A 144 -3.22 11.38 -3.44
C LYS A 144 -3.18 12.49 -4.47
N LYS A 145 -2.49 12.28 -5.59
CA LYS A 145 -2.41 13.25 -6.71
C LYS A 145 -3.81 13.58 -7.27
N VAL A 146 -4.66 12.57 -7.46
CA VAL A 146 -6.01 12.78 -7.99
C VAL A 146 -6.90 13.49 -6.96
N LYS A 147 -6.77 13.20 -5.66
CA LYS A 147 -7.50 13.90 -4.59
C LYS A 147 -7.16 15.39 -4.56
N GLU A 148 -5.89 15.75 -4.72
CA GLU A 148 -5.46 17.14 -4.80
C GLU A 148 -6.07 17.86 -6.00
N LYS A 149 -5.99 17.27 -7.20
CA LYS A 149 -6.64 17.81 -8.40
C LYS A 149 -8.16 17.92 -8.27
N ALA A 150 -8.80 16.91 -7.70
CA ALA A 150 -10.25 16.94 -7.47
C ALA A 150 -10.64 18.08 -6.52
N LYS A 151 -9.83 18.35 -5.49
CA LYS A 151 -10.03 19.49 -4.58
C LYS A 151 -9.88 20.83 -5.30
N GLU A 152 -8.89 20.98 -6.17
CA GLU A 152 -8.70 22.19 -6.99
C GLU A 152 -9.89 22.44 -7.93
N LEU A 153 -10.49 21.38 -8.47
CA LEU A 153 -11.62 21.43 -9.41
C LEU A 153 -13.00 21.42 -8.73
N GLY A 154 -13.07 21.32 -7.40
CA GLY A 154 -14.32 21.20 -6.65
C GLY A 154 -15.10 19.90 -6.90
N TRP A 155 -14.41 18.82 -7.30
CA TRP A 155 -15.02 17.53 -7.63
C TRP A 155 -15.18 16.63 -6.40
N PRO A 156 -16.24 15.78 -6.37
CA PRO A 156 -16.46 14.87 -5.26
C PRO A 156 -15.39 13.77 -5.19
N MET A 157 -15.12 13.28 -3.97
CA MET A 157 -14.12 12.25 -3.69
C MET A 157 -14.36 10.93 -4.47
N SER A 158 -15.62 10.63 -4.82
CA SER A 158 -16.00 9.49 -5.66
C SER A 158 -15.33 9.50 -7.05
N THR A 159 -14.81 10.65 -7.48
CA THR A 159 -14.12 10.81 -8.77
C THR A 159 -12.69 10.28 -8.72
N VAL A 160 -12.08 10.12 -7.54
CA VAL A 160 -10.66 9.74 -7.38
C VAL A 160 -10.32 8.39 -8.01
N LYS A 161 -11.24 7.41 -8.00
CA LYS A 161 -11.06 6.12 -8.71
C LYS A 161 -11.65 6.10 -10.13
N LYS A 162 -12.49 7.07 -10.52
CA LYS A 162 -13.06 7.14 -11.88
C LYS A 162 -12.09 7.76 -12.90
N VAL A 163 -11.05 8.44 -12.41
CA VAL A 163 -10.07 9.18 -13.23
C VAL A 163 -8.97 8.28 -13.82
N GLU A 164 -9.01 6.95 -13.59
CA GLU A 164 -8.21 5.99 -14.38
C GLU A 164 -8.46 6.11 -15.90
N HIS A 165 -9.55 6.76 -16.32
CA HIS A 165 -9.88 6.99 -17.73
C HIS A 165 -9.48 8.38 -18.28
N LEU A 166 -8.78 9.23 -17.52
CA LEU A 166 -8.43 10.61 -17.93
C LEU A 166 -6.92 10.93 -17.85
N ILE A 167 -6.07 9.96 -17.52
CA ILE A 167 -4.60 10.11 -17.51
C ILE A 167 -3.97 9.00 -18.33
#